data_AF-A0A497JEW3-F1
#
_entry.id   AF-A0A497JEW3-F1
#
_cell.length_a   1.000
_cell.length_b   1.000
_cell.length_c   1.000
_cell.angle_alpha   90.00
_cell.angle_beta   90.00
_cell.angle_gamma   90.00
#
_symmetry.space_group_name_H-M   'P 1'
#
loop_
_entity.id
_entity.type
_entity.pdbx_description
1 polymer ?
#
loop_
_entity_poly.entity_id
_entity_poly.type
_entity_poly.pdbx_seq_one_letter_code
_entity_poly.pdbx_strand_id
1 'polypeptide(L)'
;PKSVTRAVQRIGRSGHKFKDIAKGRIIVLDRDDLVECCVMLKCATQRKLDKISIPKNCLDILAQHVVGMALTKKWHVNEALALIRRSYCYKNLSKATFISLLKYLAGHYAELEDQRVYGKIWFDEQEETFGRRGKYTRIIYYLNLGAIPDEVKIDVYKLPSKRYIGGIEEGFLERLRPGDIFVLGGKLYKFRYARGMRCYVEEAREEIPTIPAWFSEMLPLSFDLALEIQKFRSKLKRKFEKDQEKKIKKWLLRNYPIDENVASSIYEYFREQYLYAEIPDEKTLLIEETYDLEGRKFLVFHSLFGRRTNDALSRAIALLISNMIKHSVRVIVSDNGFAILIPRTKKVNVERLMEKLCFSNMEELLKKSLKRTELIKRRFRHCAARSFLVLRNYKGHKISVNKQQLSSQTLLKVCEEVDENFPVIWETYREILEDVFDIKNAEKVINWIKNGKLKVKKISTIIASPFAHNLIILGESDVILMEDRKKRLLALYEEIMRRISD
;
A
#
# COMPACT_ATOMS: atom_id res chain seq x y z
N PRO A 1 5.33 -15.35 4.34
CA PRO A 1 4.80 -15.41 2.95
C PRO A 1 3.63 -14.46 2.66
N LYS A 2 2.93 -13.98 3.71
CA LYS A 2 1.97 -12.87 3.67
C LYS A 2 0.69 -13.16 2.86
N SER A 3 0.56 -14.39 2.35
CA SER A 3 -0.58 -14.91 1.59
C SER A 3 -0.50 -16.44 1.57
N VAL A 4 -1.65 -17.11 1.63
CA VAL A 4 -1.76 -18.58 1.57
C VAL A 4 -1.31 -19.11 0.22
N THR A 5 -1.75 -18.48 -0.88
CA THR A 5 -1.40 -18.89 -2.24
C THR A 5 0.11 -18.86 -2.46
N ARG A 6 0.81 -17.82 -1.98
CA ARG A 6 2.27 -17.74 -2.07
C ARG A 6 2.96 -18.81 -1.22
N ALA A 7 2.43 -19.12 -0.04
CA ALA A 7 2.98 -20.18 0.80
C ALA A 7 2.88 -21.54 0.10
N VAL A 8 1.71 -21.88 -0.44
CA VAL A 8 1.49 -23.13 -1.20
C VAL A 8 2.41 -23.21 -2.41
N GLN A 9 2.54 -22.14 -3.19
CA GLN A 9 3.45 -22.11 -4.35
C GLN A 9 4.92 -22.30 -3.94
N ARG A 10 5.38 -21.65 -2.88
CA ARG A 10 6.77 -21.78 -2.40
C ARG A 10 7.05 -23.18 -1.85
N ILE A 11 6.13 -23.73 -1.06
CA ILE A 11 6.27 -25.07 -0.48
C ILE A 11 6.18 -26.14 -1.58
N GLY A 12 5.31 -25.98 -2.57
CA GLY A 12 5.15 -26.92 -3.68
C GLY A 12 6.37 -27.03 -4.61
N ARG A 13 7.37 -26.14 -4.50
CA ARG A 13 8.67 -26.32 -5.17
C ARG A 13 9.50 -27.45 -4.54
N SER A 14 9.19 -27.84 -3.30
CA SER A 14 9.74 -29.01 -2.63
C SER A 14 8.91 -30.23 -3.04
N GLY A 15 9.56 -31.30 -3.55
CA GLY A 15 8.85 -32.52 -3.94
C GLY A 15 7.99 -32.36 -5.20
N HIS A 16 8.56 -31.81 -6.27
CA HIS A 16 7.86 -31.55 -7.55
C HIS A 16 7.67 -32.85 -8.39
N LYS A 17 7.08 -33.89 -7.78
CA LYS A 17 6.66 -35.15 -8.43
C LYS A 17 5.25 -35.52 -7.97
N PHE A 18 4.50 -36.21 -8.83
CA PHE A 18 3.06 -36.52 -8.64
C PHE A 18 2.69 -37.18 -7.30
N LYS A 19 3.61 -37.93 -6.67
CA LYS A 19 3.37 -38.64 -5.40
C LYS A 19 4.27 -38.17 -4.26
N ASP A 20 5.17 -37.23 -4.50
CA ASP A 20 6.08 -36.76 -3.46
C ASP A 20 5.36 -35.81 -2.50
N ILE A 21 5.68 -35.92 -1.22
CA ILE A 21 5.14 -35.02 -0.20
C ILE A 21 5.99 -33.75 -0.19
N ALA A 22 5.37 -32.61 -0.51
CA ALA A 22 5.99 -31.31 -0.37
C ALA A 22 6.28 -30.99 1.10
N LYS A 23 7.55 -30.84 1.45
CA LYS A 23 7.99 -30.47 2.80
C LYS A 23 8.40 -29.00 2.83
N GLY A 24 7.78 -28.23 3.72
CA GLY A 24 8.13 -26.83 3.98
C GLY A 24 8.22 -26.57 5.47
N ARG A 25 9.22 -25.78 5.88
CA ARG A 25 9.36 -25.27 7.25
C ARG A 25 9.29 -23.75 7.20
N ILE A 26 8.55 -23.13 8.10
CA ILE A 26 8.50 -21.68 8.23
C ILE A 26 9.20 -21.30 9.52
N ILE A 27 10.21 -20.44 9.41
CA ILE A 27 10.90 -19.83 10.54
C ILE A 27 10.40 -18.40 10.63
N VAL A 28 10.02 -17.98 11.84
CA VAL A 28 9.42 -16.67 12.12
C VAL A 28 10.34 -15.88 13.05
N LEU A 29 10.34 -14.55 12.90
CA LEU A 29 11.26 -13.67 13.62
C LEU A 29 10.59 -12.88 14.74
N ASP A 30 9.26 -12.78 14.73
CA ASP A 30 8.48 -12.08 15.75
C ASP A 30 7.14 -12.78 16.03
N ARG A 31 6.48 -12.38 17.13
CA ARG A 31 5.26 -13.02 17.63
C ARG A 31 4.04 -12.78 16.73
N ASP A 32 3.98 -11.66 16.02
CA ASP A 32 2.89 -11.39 15.07
C ASP A 32 3.02 -12.27 13.82
N ASP A 33 4.23 -12.36 13.26
CA ASP A 33 4.56 -13.25 12.14
C ASP A 33 4.32 -14.73 12.50
N LEU A 34 4.57 -15.10 13.76
CA LEU A 34 4.28 -16.43 14.29
C LEU A 34 2.78 -16.76 14.24
N VAL A 35 1.92 -15.82 14.66
CA VAL A 35 0.46 -15.96 14.56
C VAL A 35 0.00 -15.99 13.11
N GLU A 36 0.53 -15.09 12.26
CA GLU A 36 0.23 -15.05 10.82
C GLU A 36 0.54 -16.41 10.17
N CYS A 37 1.74 -16.93 10.39
CA CYS A 37 2.19 -18.17 9.74
C CYS A 37 1.42 -19.40 10.23
N CYS A 38 1.10 -19.45 11.53
CA CYS A 38 0.26 -20.48 12.11
C CYS A 38 -1.12 -20.55 11.41
N VAL A 39 -1.80 -19.41 11.30
CA VAL A 39 -3.11 -19.33 10.65
C VAL A 39 -3.00 -19.60 9.15
N MET A 40 -1.97 -19.07 8.49
CA MET A 40 -1.72 -19.29 7.06
C MET A 40 -1.52 -20.76 6.71
N LEU A 41 -0.74 -21.51 7.50
CA LEU A 41 -0.55 -22.95 7.31
C LEU A 41 -1.85 -23.72 7.55
N LYS A 42 -2.67 -23.29 8.53
CA LYS A 42 -4.01 -23.86 8.71
C LYS A 42 -4.89 -23.63 7.48
N CYS A 43 -4.91 -22.43 6.91
CA CYS A 43 -5.65 -22.16 5.69
C CYS A 43 -5.14 -22.99 4.50
N ALA A 44 -3.81 -23.16 4.37
CA ALA A 44 -3.20 -23.98 3.32
C ALA A 44 -3.64 -25.45 3.42
N THR A 45 -3.60 -26.04 4.62
CA THR A 45 -4.05 -27.44 4.84
C THR A 45 -5.55 -27.61 4.56
N GLN A 46 -6.35 -26.55 4.73
CA GLN A 46 -7.78 -26.53 4.42
C GLN A 46 -8.11 -26.11 2.97
N ARG A 47 -7.09 -25.93 2.11
CA ARG A 47 -7.25 -25.45 0.72
C ARG A 47 -7.99 -24.10 0.61
N LYS A 48 -7.92 -23.28 1.65
CA LYS A 48 -8.53 -21.96 1.70
C LYS A 48 -7.54 -20.93 1.17
N LEU A 49 -7.56 -20.74 -0.14
CA LEU A 49 -6.66 -19.83 -0.86
C LEU A 49 -7.19 -18.38 -0.84
N ASP A 50 -6.28 -17.44 -1.07
CA ASP A 50 -6.60 -16.00 -1.16
C ASP A 50 -7.39 -15.72 -2.45
N LYS A 51 -8.29 -14.74 -2.41
CA LYS A 51 -8.99 -14.28 -3.62
C LYS A 51 -8.04 -13.55 -4.56
N ILE A 52 -8.23 -13.79 -5.86
CA ILE A 52 -7.53 -13.06 -6.92
C ILE A 52 -8.33 -11.79 -7.22
N SER A 53 -7.64 -10.64 -7.18
CA SER A 53 -8.18 -9.37 -7.68
C SER A 53 -7.59 -9.13 -9.07
N ILE A 54 -8.47 -8.89 -10.06
CA ILE A 54 -8.07 -8.58 -11.43
C ILE A 54 -8.37 -7.09 -11.67
N PRO A 55 -7.36 -6.26 -11.98
CA PRO A 55 -7.55 -4.86 -12.33
C PRO A 55 -8.52 -4.71 -13.51
N LYS A 56 -9.39 -3.70 -13.45
CA LYS A 56 -10.42 -3.45 -14.47
C LYS A 56 -10.22 -2.07 -15.06
N ASN A 57 -10.57 -1.95 -16.34
CA ASN A 57 -10.53 -0.70 -17.10
C ASN A 57 -9.16 0.00 -17.07
N CYS A 58 -8.05 -0.75 -17.06
CA CYS A 58 -6.70 -0.16 -17.10
C CYS A 58 -6.47 0.57 -18.43
N LEU A 59 -6.64 1.89 -18.45
CA LEU A 59 -6.70 2.68 -19.69
C LEU A 59 -5.33 2.84 -20.36
N ASP A 60 -4.25 2.78 -19.60
CA ASP A 60 -2.90 2.85 -20.15
C ASP A 60 -2.51 1.60 -20.94
N ILE A 61 -2.91 0.41 -20.47
CA ILE A 61 -2.79 -0.86 -21.19
C ILE A 61 -3.76 -0.87 -22.37
N LEU A 62 -4.98 -0.35 -22.19
CA LEU A 62 -5.93 -0.24 -23.29
C LEU A 62 -5.39 0.66 -24.40
N ALA A 63 -4.68 1.73 -24.06
CA ALA A 63 -4.04 2.61 -25.03
C ALA A 63 -3.05 1.84 -25.94
N GLN A 64 -2.27 0.91 -25.37
CA GLN A 64 -1.41 0.01 -26.13
C GLN A 64 -2.23 -0.82 -27.12
N HIS A 65 -3.29 -1.46 -26.64
CA HIS A 65 -4.14 -2.28 -27.50
C HIS A 65 -4.82 -1.45 -28.61
N VAL A 66 -5.29 -0.25 -28.32
CA VAL A 66 -5.93 0.64 -29.32
C VAL A 66 -4.94 1.06 -30.40
N VAL A 67 -3.73 1.46 -30.04
CA VAL A 67 -2.68 1.76 -31.03
C VAL A 67 -2.34 0.52 -31.86
N GLY A 68 -2.26 -0.65 -31.23
CA GLY A 68 -2.07 -1.93 -31.92
C GLY A 68 -3.21 -2.25 -32.90
N MET A 69 -4.46 -2.04 -32.50
CA MET A 69 -5.64 -2.21 -33.35
C MET A 69 -5.61 -1.25 -34.56
N ALA A 70 -5.26 0.01 -34.33
CA ALA A 70 -5.14 1.01 -35.39
C ALA A 70 -4.06 0.66 -36.43
N LEU A 71 -3.03 -0.10 -36.04
CA LEU A 71 -1.97 -0.57 -36.95
C LEU A 71 -2.40 -1.72 -37.87
N THR A 72 -3.46 -2.47 -37.51
CA THR A 72 -3.90 -3.64 -38.29
C THR A 72 -4.91 -3.28 -39.36
N LYS A 73 -5.91 -2.45 -39.03
CA LYS A 73 -6.92 -1.95 -39.97
C LYS A 73 -7.57 -0.67 -39.46
N LYS A 74 -8.41 -0.04 -40.31
CA LYS A 74 -9.38 0.96 -39.88
C LYS A 74 -10.46 0.27 -39.04
N TRP A 75 -10.84 0.87 -37.92
CA TRP A 75 -11.86 0.36 -37.02
C TRP A 75 -13.00 1.35 -36.88
N HIS A 76 -14.22 0.83 -36.82
CA HIS A 76 -15.36 1.58 -36.29
C HIS A 76 -15.36 1.51 -34.77
N VAL A 77 -15.70 2.60 -34.07
CA VAL A 77 -15.68 2.71 -32.59
C VAL A 77 -16.49 1.59 -31.94
N ASN A 78 -17.74 1.38 -32.38
CA ASN A 78 -18.62 0.35 -31.84
C ASN A 78 -18.09 -1.08 -32.06
N GLU A 79 -17.50 -1.38 -33.22
CA GLU A 79 -16.87 -2.68 -33.50
C GLU A 79 -15.68 -2.93 -32.57
N ALA A 80 -14.79 -1.95 -32.46
CA ALA A 80 -13.62 -2.03 -31.58
C ALA A 80 -14.02 -2.19 -30.10
N LEU A 81 -14.99 -1.40 -29.64
CA LEU A 81 -15.50 -1.46 -28.28
C LEU A 81 -16.14 -2.81 -27.96
N ALA A 82 -16.91 -3.38 -28.89
CA ALA A 82 -17.50 -4.71 -28.74
C ALA A 82 -16.42 -5.79 -28.61
N LEU A 83 -15.37 -5.72 -29.44
CA LEU A 83 -14.21 -6.62 -29.35
C LEU A 83 -13.49 -6.51 -28.00
N ILE A 84 -13.20 -5.28 -27.56
CA ILE A 84 -12.50 -5.00 -26.29
C ILE A 84 -13.30 -5.53 -25.10
N ARG A 85 -14.63 -5.32 -25.09
CA ARG A 85 -15.52 -5.78 -24.01
C ARG A 85 -15.62 -7.30 -23.88
N ARG A 86 -15.13 -8.08 -24.85
CA ARG A 86 -15.00 -9.55 -24.69
C ARG A 86 -13.93 -9.93 -23.67
N SER A 87 -12.99 -9.04 -23.37
CA SER A 87 -12.03 -9.22 -22.26
C SER A 87 -12.69 -8.94 -20.91
N TYR A 88 -12.44 -9.80 -19.92
CA TYR A 88 -12.94 -9.64 -18.56
C TYR A 88 -12.59 -8.26 -17.96
N CYS A 89 -11.39 -7.75 -18.23
CA CYS A 89 -10.90 -6.50 -17.65
C CYS A 89 -11.66 -5.26 -18.17
N TYR A 90 -12.25 -5.35 -19.36
CA TYR A 90 -12.89 -4.22 -20.05
C TYR A 90 -14.38 -4.43 -20.33
N LYS A 91 -14.99 -5.51 -19.80
CA LYS A 91 -16.40 -5.84 -20.04
C LYS A 91 -17.39 -4.71 -19.71
N ASN A 92 -17.03 -3.86 -18.75
CA ASN A 92 -17.84 -2.73 -18.29
C ASN A 92 -17.29 -1.37 -18.78
N LEU A 93 -16.35 -1.34 -19.72
CA LEU A 93 -15.78 -0.10 -20.25
C LEU A 93 -16.87 0.73 -20.93
N SER A 94 -17.09 1.97 -20.54
CA SER A 94 -18.11 2.83 -21.15
C SER A 94 -17.68 3.34 -22.54
N LYS A 95 -18.64 3.63 -23.43
CA LYS A 95 -18.34 4.23 -24.75
C LYS A 95 -17.71 5.62 -24.58
N ALA A 96 -18.18 6.42 -23.62
CA ALA A 96 -17.63 7.75 -23.33
C ALA A 96 -16.14 7.68 -22.92
N THR A 97 -15.78 6.76 -22.01
CA THR A 97 -14.39 6.54 -21.61
C THR A 97 -13.53 6.08 -22.78
N PHE A 98 -14.06 5.20 -23.63
CA PHE A 98 -13.35 4.75 -24.83
C PHE A 98 -13.12 5.88 -25.84
N ILE A 99 -14.13 6.72 -26.08
CA ILE A 99 -14.00 7.91 -26.95
C ILE A 99 -12.98 8.89 -26.37
N SER A 100 -13.01 9.17 -25.07
CA SER A 100 -12.01 10.03 -24.41
C SER A 100 -10.59 9.50 -24.63
N LEU A 101 -10.39 8.18 -24.53
CA LEU A 101 -9.10 7.55 -24.84
C LEU A 101 -8.71 7.72 -26.32
N LEU A 102 -9.65 7.61 -27.25
CA LEU A 102 -9.40 7.83 -28.69
C LEU A 102 -9.01 9.29 -28.97
N LYS A 103 -9.71 10.27 -28.40
CA LYS A 103 -9.38 11.70 -28.53
C LYS A 103 -7.98 12.00 -28.02
N TYR A 104 -7.62 11.44 -26.86
CA TYR A 104 -6.25 11.52 -26.33
C TYR A 104 -5.23 10.95 -27.33
N LEU A 105 -5.43 9.72 -27.77
CA LEU A 105 -4.49 9.06 -28.70
C LEU A 105 -4.45 9.73 -30.08
N ALA A 106 -5.52 10.42 -30.47
CA ALA A 106 -5.59 11.18 -31.70
C ALA A 106 -4.89 12.54 -31.62
N GLY A 107 -4.59 13.02 -30.41
CA GLY A 107 -3.94 14.32 -30.18
C GLY A 107 -4.91 15.51 -30.30
N HIS A 108 -6.15 15.36 -29.83
CA HIS A 108 -7.16 16.45 -29.87
C HIS A 108 -6.89 17.60 -28.88
N TYR A 109 -5.93 17.43 -27.97
CA TYR A 109 -5.58 18.43 -26.96
C TYR A 109 -4.35 19.22 -27.43
N ALA A 110 -4.55 20.46 -27.85
CA ALA A 110 -3.50 21.29 -28.46
C ALA A 110 -2.33 21.58 -27.50
N GLU A 111 -2.62 21.71 -26.21
CA GLU A 111 -1.65 21.96 -25.14
C GLU A 111 -0.63 20.81 -25.00
N LEU A 112 -0.99 19.60 -25.44
CA LEU A 112 -0.07 18.46 -25.48
C LEU A 112 0.90 18.57 -26.67
N GLU A 113 0.48 19.13 -27.80
CA GLU A 113 1.36 19.33 -28.96
C GLU A 113 2.48 20.33 -28.65
N ASP A 114 2.20 21.36 -27.85
CA ASP A 114 3.20 22.31 -27.33
C ASP A 114 4.29 21.61 -26.49
N GLN A 115 3.91 20.54 -25.80
CA GLN A 115 4.82 19.66 -25.04
C GLN A 115 5.43 18.54 -25.90
N ARG A 116 5.29 18.60 -27.23
CA ARG A 116 5.77 17.62 -28.22
C ARG A 116 5.15 16.23 -28.05
N VAL A 117 3.93 16.16 -27.53
CA VAL A 117 3.14 14.94 -27.42
C VAL A 117 2.17 14.89 -28.59
N TYR A 118 2.56 14.15 -29.63
CA TYR A 118 1.76 14.02 -30.86
C TYR A 118 0.79 12.84 -30.81
N GLY A 119 -0.33 12.93 -31.53
CA GLY A 119 -1.25 11.82 -31.73
C GLY A 119 -0.60 10.59 -32.37
N LYS A 120 -0.97 9.40 -31.90
CA LYS A 120 -0.50 8.09 -32.38
C LYS A 120 -1.50 7.45 -33.36
N ILE A 121 -2.77 7.83 -33.26
CA ILE A 121 -3.83 7.43 -34.19
C ILE A 121 -4.45 8.68 -34.82
N TRP A 122 -5.24 8.51 -35.87
CA TRP A 122 -6.21 9.52 -36.28
C TRP A 122 -7.59 9.02 -35.83
N PHE A 123 -8.49 9.94 -35.52
CA PHE A 123 -9.86 9.63 -35.11
C PHE A 123 -10.80 10.63 -35.77
N ASP A 124 -11.81 10.11 -36.46
CA ASP A 124 -12.89 10.88 -37.05
C ASP A 124 -14.13 10.72 -36.15
N GLU A 125 -14.57 11.82 -35.53
CA GLU A 125 -15.71 11.84 -34.61
C GLU A 125 -17.05 11.70 -35.32
N GLN A 126 -17.15 12.17 -36.58
CA GLN A 126 -18.40 12.11 -37.35
C GLN A 126 -18.64 10.70 -37.86
N GLU A 127 -17.61 10.09 -38.44
CA GLU A 127 -17.66 8.73 -38.98
C GLU A 127 -17.46 7.65 -37.90
N GLU A 128 -17.21 8.04 -36.64
CA GLU A 128 -16.85 7.15 -35.54
C GLU A 128 -15.78 6.12 -35.94
N THR A 129 -14.73 6.54 -36.64
CA THR A 129 -13.68 5.64 -37.11
C THR A 129 -12.28 6.10 -36.74
N PHE A 130 -11.38 5.15 -36.51
CA PHE A 130 -9.99 5.43 -36.18
C PHE A 130 -9.02 4.49 -36.89
N GLY A 131 -7.77 4.92 -37.02
CA GLY A 131 -6.72 4.14 -37.66
C GLY A 131 -5.32 4.71 -37.45
N ARG A 132 -4.34 4.07 -38.08
CA ARG A 132 -2.92 4.46 -37.96
C ARG A 132 -2.67 5.89 -38.46
N ARG A 133 -2.10 6.74 -37.60
CA ARG A 133 -1.56 8.06 -37.99
C ARG A 133 -0.10 7.97 -38.39
N GLY A 134 0.21 8.19 -39.67
CA GLY A 134 1.58 8.29 -40.17
C GLY A 134 2.41 7.00 -40.10
N LYS A 135 3.66 7.10 -40.58
CA LYS A 135 4.59 5.95 -40.72
C LYS A 135 5.25 5.56 -39.39
N TYR A 136 5.46 6.52 -38.49
CA TYR A 136 6.23 6.32 -37.26
C TYR A 136 5.48 5.61 -36.13
N THR A 137 4.14 5.59 -36.14
CA THR A 137 3.34 4.92 -35.09
C THR A 137 3.71 3.46 -34.91
N ARG A 138 4.02 2.73 -35.98
CA ARG A 138 4.45 1.33 -35.90
C ARG A 138 5.75 1.17 -35.11
N ILE A 139 6.72 2.04 -35.37
CA ILE A 139 8.03 2.02 -34.68
C ILE A 139 7.84 2.40 -33.21
N ILE A 140 7.05 3.45 -32.94
CA ILE A 140 6.73 3.87 -31.57
C ILE A 140 6.08 2.72 -30.80
N TYR A 141 5.10 2.05 -31.40
CA TYR A 141 4.40 0.92 -30.77
C TYR A 141 5.36 -0.20 -30.36
N TYR A 142 6.12 -0.77 -31.29
CA TYR A 142 7.01 -1.90 -30.97
C TYR A 142 8.13 -1.57 -30.00
N LEU A 143 8.65 -0.35 -30.02
CA LEU A 143 9.74 0.05 -29.12
C LEU A 143 9.25 0.43 -27.71
N ASN A 144 7.95 0.65 -27.50
CA ASN A 144 7.41 1.14 -26.23
C ASN A 144 6.32 0.24 -25.64
N LEU A 145 5.98 -0.87 -26.29
CA LEU A 145 5.02 -1.86 -25.82
C LEU A 145 5.49 -2.52 -24.52
N GLY A 146 4.59 -2.70 -23.55
CA GLY A 146 4.89 -3.44 -22.32
C GLY A 146 4.16 -2.87 -21.10
N ALA A 147 3.88 -3.75 -20.14
CA ALA A 147 3.18 -3.40 -18.90
C ALA A 147 4.13 -3.14 -17.71
N ILE A 148 5.36 -3.68 -17.75
CA ILE A 148 6.32 -3.55 -16.66
C ILE A 148 6.92 -2.13 -16.69
N PRO A 149 6.83 -1.34 -15.61
CA PRO A 149 7.45 -0.02 -15.54
C PRO A 149 8.97 -0.14 -15.39
N ASP A 150 9.70 0.86 -15.89
CA ASP A 150 11.13 1.00 -15.60
C ASP A 150 11.29 1.61 -14.20
N GLU A 151 11.82 0.83 -13.26
CA GLU A 151 12.20 1.29 -11.92
C GLU A 151 13.73 1.46 -11.84
N VAL A 152 14.17 2.54 -11.20
CA VAL A 152 15.60 2.86 -11.05
C VAL A 152 15.90 3.30 -9.63
N LYS A 153 17.19 3.19 -9.27
CA LYS A 153 17.70 3.77 -8.03
C LYS A 153 17.58 5.29 -8.07
N ILE A 154 17.17 5.86 -6.94
CA ILE A 154 17.11 7.30 -6.70
C ILE A 154 18.36 7.73 -5.95
N ASP A 155 19.07 8.73 -6.47
CA ASP A 155 20.24 9.28 -5.80
C ASP A 155 19.82 10.25 -4.69
N VAL A 156 20.40 10.10 -3.50
CA VAL A 156 20.13 10.94 -2.34
C VAL A 156 21.25 11.96 -2.15
N TYR A 157 20.86 13.22 -2.01
CA TYR A 157 21.74 14.37 -1.84
C TYR A 157 21.43 15.12 -0.55
N LYS A 158 22.47 15.41 0.23
CA LYS A 158 22.38 16.19 1.47
C LYS A 158 22.41 17.69 1.17
N LEU A 159 21.48 18.45 1.74
CA LEU A 159 21.44 19.92 1.73
C LEU A 159 22.23 20.52 2.91
N PRO A 160 22.75 21.76 2.78
CA PRO A 160 22.72 22.61 1.58
C PRO A 160 23.82 22.27 0.55
N SER A 161 24.83 21.48 0.94
CA SER A 161 26.02 21.19 0.12
C SER A 161 25.75 20.44 -1.19
N LYS A 162 24.56 19.86 -1.36
CA LYS A 162 24.19 18.95 -2.47
C LYS A 162 25.21 17.84 -2.65
N ARG A 163 25.74 17.33 -1.55
CA ARG A 163 26.67 16.18 -1.54
C ARG A 163 25.89 14.88 -1.69
N TYR A 164 26.31 14.01 -2.60
CA TYR A 164 25.78 12.64 -2.70
C TYR A 164 26.09 11.83 -1.45
N ILE A 165 25.09 11.13 -0.90
CA ILE A 165 25.22 10.33 0.33
C ILE A 165 24.80 8.87 0.17
N GLY A 166 24.24 8.49 -0.97
CA GLY A 166 23.80 7.12 -1.25
C GLY A 166 22.61 7.11 -2.21
N GLY A 167 21.93 5.98 -2.32
CA GLY A 167 20.69 5.91 -3.08
C GLY A 167 19.68 4.95 -2.50
N ILE A 168 18.41 5.25 -2.77
CA ILE A 168 17.22 4.54 -2.28
C ILE A 168 16.44 4.00 -3.47
N GLU A 169 15.54 3.07 -3.23
CA GLU A 169 14.62 2.57 -4.25
C GLU A 169 13.49 3.58 -4.52
N GLU A 170 12.96 3.56 -5.75
CA GLU A 170 11.85 4.43 -6.12
C GLU A 170 10.58 4.16 -5.31
N GLY A 171 10.26 2.89 -5.06
CA GLY A 171 9.11 2.51 -4.23
C GLY A 171 9.21 3.00 -2.77
N PHE A 172 10.43 3.21 -2.26
CA PHE A 172 10.65 3.85 -0.97
C PHE A 172 10.36 5.36 -1.04
N LEU A 173 10.88 6.04 -2.06
CA LEU A 173 10.61 7.47 -2.31
C LEU A 173 9.11 7.76 -2.49
N GLU A 174 8.36 6.88 -3.16
CA GLU A 174 6.92 7.03 -3.36
C GLU A 174 6.15 7.23 -2.05
N ARG A 175 6.64 6.64 -0.96
CA ARG A 175 5.99 6.70 0.36
C ARG A 175 6.40 7.91 1.19
N LEU A 176 7.51 8.56 0.84
CA LEU A 176 8.02 9.73 1.56
C LEU A 176 7.13 10.96 1.40
N ARG A 177 6.94 11.66 2.52
CA ARG A 177 6.32 12.99 2.61
C ARG A 177 7.33 13.99 3.17
N PRO A 178 7.30 15.26 2.73
CA PRO A 178 8.18 16.28 3.29
C PRO A 178 8.12 16.31 4.83
N GLY A 179 9.28 16.20 5.47
CA GLY A 179 9.42 16.08 6.93
C GLY A 179 9.58 14.66 7.44
N ASP A 180 9.36 13.63 6.61
CA ASP A 180 9.66 12.25 6.97
C ASP A 180 11.15 12.05 7.19
N ILE A 181 11.49 11.22 8.16
CA ILE A 181 12.88 10.93 8.53
C ILE A 181 13.14 9.47 8.27
N PHE A 182 14.27 9.17 7.64
CA PHE A 182 14.69 7.81 7.37
C PHE A 182 16.19 7.66 7.55
N VAL A 183 16.63 6.40 7.61
CA VAL A 183 18.04 6.07 7.79
C VAL A 183 18.67 5.70 6.47
N LEU A 184 19.84 6.26 6.21
CA LEU A 184 20.68 5.91 5.06
C LEU A 184 22.14 5.84 5.51
N GLY A 185 22.77 4.67 5.34
CA GLY A 185 24.16 4.47 5.77
C GLY A 185 24.38 4.72 7.27
N GLY A 186 23.42 4.32 8.11
CA GLY A 186 23.50 4.46 9.58
C GLY A 186 23.25 5.88 10.12
N LYS A 187 22.90 6.85 9.26
CA LYS A 187 22.59 8.23 9.67
C LYS A 187 21.15 8.59 9.32
N LEU A 188 20.59 9.52 10.11
CA LEU A 188 19.24 10.03 9.97
C LEU A 188 19.16 11.20 9.01
N TYR A 189 18.18 11.14 8.12
CA TYR A 189 17.93 12.16 7.12
C TYR A 189 16.46 12.52 7.03
N LYS A 190 16.15 13.80 7.11
CA LYS A 190 14.82 14.37 6.90
C LYS A 190 14.61 14.68 5.43
N PHE A 191 13.62 14.03 4.82
CA PHE A 191 13.20 14.29 3.45
C PHE A 191 12.62 15.69 3.30
N ARG A 192 13.13 16.44 2.31
CA ARG A 192 12.63 17.78 1.97
C ARG A 192 11.79 17.75 0.70
N TYR A 193 12.39 17.32 -0.40
CA TYR A 193 11.72 17.23 -1.70
C TYR A 193 12.50 16.32 -2.65
N ALA A 194 11.87 15.95 -3.77
CA ALA A 194 12.53 15.26 -4.86
C ALA A 194 12.42 16.06 -6.17
N ARG A 195 13.42 15.92 -7.04
CA ARG A 195 13.43 16.50 -8.39
C ARG A 195 14.06 15.52 -9.36
N GLY A 196 13.28 15.06 -10.34
CA GLY A 196 13.72 13.99 -11.25
C GLY A 196 14.06 12.71 -10.46
N MET A 197 15.21 12.10 -10.74
CA MET A 197 15.73 10.92 -10.02
C MET A 197 16.61 11.27 -8.82
N ARG A 198 16.44 12.47 -8.24
CA ARG A 198 17.20 12.93 -7.07
C ARG A 198 16.28 13.21 -5.90
N CYS A 199 16.67 12.71 -4.73
CA CYS A 199 16.05 12.97 -3.44
C CYS A 199 16.94 13.93 -2.65
N TYR A 200 16.36 15.00 -2.09
CA TYR A 200 17.10 15.98 -1.30
C TYR A 200 16.68 15.90 0.16
N VAL A 201 17.67 15.80 1.03
CA VAL A 201 17.49 15.58 2.47
C VAL A 201 18.35 16.51 3.29
N GLU A 202 17.97 16.72 4.55
CA GLU A 202 18.81 17.34 5.57
C GLU A 202 19.17 16.31 6.63
N GLU A 203 20.31 16.48 7.29
CA GLU A 203 20.67 15.60 8.42
C GLU A 203 19.77 15.92 9.61
N ALA A 204 19.11 14.89 10.14
CA ALA A 204 18.30 15.00 11.34
C ALA A 204 19.10 14.44 12.51
N ARG A 205 19.38 15.25 13.53
CA ARG A 205 20.08 14.78 14.74
C ARG A 205 19.05 14.51 15.82
N GLU A 206 19.12 13.34 16.45
CA GLU A 206 18.24 12.96 17.58
C GLU A 206 16.74 12.92 17.26
N GLU A 207 16.37 12.97 15.98
CA GLU A 207 14.99 12.76 15.54
C GLU A 207 14.75 11.30 15.15
N ILE A 208 13.47 10.97 15.02
CA ILE A 208 13.04 9.59 15.00
C ILE A 208 12.57 9.24 13.58
N PRO A 209 13.05 8.12 13.01
CA PRO A 209 12.57 7.65 11.71
C PRO A 209 11.05 7.55 11.69
N THR A 210 10.45 8.11 10.66
CA THR A 210 9.01 8.04 10.44
C THR A 210 8.63 6.92 9.47
N ILE A 211 9.62 6.40 8.75
CA ILE A 211 9.49 5.33 7.76
C ILE A 211 10.70 4.39 7.83
N PRO A 212 10.50 3.06 7.77
CA PRO A 212 11.60 2.10 7.87
C PRO A 212 12.30 1.87 6.51
N ALA A 213 13.61 1.67 6.52
CA ALA A 213 14.53 1.45 5.41
C ALA A 213 14.24 0.16 4.60
N TRP A 214 13.66 -0.88 5.22
CA TRP A 214 13.41 -2.20 4.59
C TRP A 214 12.00 -2.34 3.98
N PHE A 215 11.26 -1.23 3.85
CA PHE A 215 9.82 -1.27 3.59
C PHE A 215 9.42 -1.64 2.15
N SER A 216 10.32 -1.52 1.18
CA SER A 216 10.04 -1.80 -0.24
C SER A 216 10.07 -3.28 -0.61
N GLU A 217 10.79 -4.12 0.16
CA GLU A 217 10.90 -5.58 -0.12
C GLU A 217 9.80 -6.43 0.54
N MET A 218 9.13 -5.90 1.58
CA MET A 218 8.15 -6.67 2.34
C MET A 218 6.80 -6.76 1.61
N LEU A 219 6.42 -7.97 1.24
CA LEU A 219 5.11 -8.27 0.69
C LEU A 219 3.99 -7.95 1.71
N PRO A 220 2.90 -7.29 1.31
CA PRO A 220 1.80 -7.00 2.22
C PRO A 220 0.99 -8.26 2.54
N LEU A 221 0.51 -8.33 3.78
CA LEU A 221 -0.49 -9.31 4.23
C LEU A 221 -1.77 -9.14 3.40
N SER A 222 -2.29 -10.24 2.87
CA SER A 222 -3.56 -10.26 2.15
C SER A 222 -4.74 -10.04 3.10
N PHE A 223 -5.74 -9.28 2.64
CA PHE A 223 -6.97 -9.02 3.39
C PHE A 223 -7.68 -10.30 3.86
N ASP A 224 -7.79 -11.33 3.01
CA ASP A 224 -8.46 -12.59 3.36
C ASP A 224 -7.75 -13.32 4.52
N LEU A 225 -6.42 -13.46 4.46
CA LEU A 225 -5.65 -14.03 5.56
C LEU A 225 -5.77 -13.19 6.84
N ALA A 226 -5.78 -11.86 6.72
CA ALA A 226 -5.95 -10.96 7.86
C ALA A 226 -7.30 -11.19 8.58
N LEU A 227 -8.39 -11.41 7.82
CA LEU A 227 -9.69 -11.79 8.39
C LEU A 227 -9.67 -13.17 9.08
N GLU A 228 -8.90 -14.14 8.57
CA GLU A 228 -8.74 -15.43 9.23
C GLU A 228 -7.95 -15.33 10.54
N ILE A 229 -6.97 -14.43 10.60
CA ILE A 229 -6.25 -14.14 11.84
C ILE A 229 -7.19 -13.44 12.84
N GLN A 230 -8.07 -12.53 12.40
CA GLN A 230 -9.07 -11.93 13.29
C GLN A 230 -10.00 -12.99 13.90
N LYS A 231 -10.50 -13.94 13.10
CA LYS A 231 -11.29 -15.09 13.60
C LYS A 231 -10.51 -15.95 14.60
N PHE A 232 -9.21 -16.10 14.38
CA PHE A 232 -8.34 -16.76 15.34
C PHE A 232 -8.25 -15.97 16.65
N ARG A 233 -8.10 -14.64 16.59
CA ARG A 233 -8.11 -13.76 17.77
C ARG A 233 -9.42 -13.88 18.55
N SER A 234 -10.60 -13.88 17.90
CA SER A 234 -11.88 -14.07 18.61
C SER A 234 -11.99 -15.45 19.28
N LYS A 235 -11.55 -16.52 18.61
CA LYS A 235 -11.54 -17.86 19.21
C LYS A 235 -10.65 -17.93 20.45
N LEU A 236 -9.50 -17.27 20.44
CA LEU A 236 -8.61 -17.19 21.61
C LEU A 236 -9.22 -16.33 22.72
N LYS A 237 -9.73 -15.14 22.40
CA LYS A 237 -10.40 -14.24 23.35
C LYS A 237 -11.48 -14.96 24.15
N ARG A 238 -12.39 -15.68 23.46
CA ARG A 238 -13.45 -16.49 24.09
C ARG A 238 -12.95 -17.64 24.98
N LYS A 239 -11.71 -18.08 24.79
CA LYS A 239 -11.10 -19.13 25.61
C LYS A 239 -10.42 -18.55 26.85
N PHE A 240 -9.81 -17.36 26.73
CA PHE A 240 -9.30 -16.63 27.88
C PHE A 240 -10.42 -16.22 28.84
N GLU A 241 -11.60 -15.85 28.33
CA GLU A 241 -12.81 -15.62 29.16
C GLU A 241 -13.26 -16.85 29.98
N LYS A 242 -12.82 -18.06 29.61
CA LYS A 242 -13.14 -19.32 30.30
C LYS A 242 -11.96 -19.89 31.11
N ASP A 243 -10.87 -19.12 31.17
CA ASP A 243 -9.58 -19.33 31.85
C ASP A 243 -9.14 -20.79 32.07
N GLN A 244 -8.62 -21.43 31.01
CA GLN A 244 -8.07 -22.78 31.09
C GLN A 244 -6.81 -22.92 30.21
N GLU A 245 -5.65 -22.48 30.71
CA GLU A 245 -4.35 -22.51 30.02
C GLU A 245 -4.09 -23.84 29.28
N LYS A 246 -4.10 -24.96 30.02
CA LYS A 246 -3.80 -26.30 29.46
C LYS A 246 -4.75 -26.64 28.31
N LYS A 247 -6.01 -26.18 28.35
CA LYS A 247 -6.98 -26.42 27.27
C LYS A 247 -6.74 -25.53 26.06
N ILE A 248 -6.18 -24.33 26.22
CA ILE A 248 -5.81 -23.45 25.10
C ILE A 248 -4.62 -24.04 24.34
N LYS A 249 -3.53 -24.40 25.04
CA LYS A 249 -2.34 -25.01 24.42
C LYS A 249 -2.68 -26.31 23.69
N LYS A 250 -3.46 -27.20 24.32
CA LYS A 250 -3.94 -28.45 23.68
C LYS A 250 -4.84 -28.18 22.47
N TRP A 251 -5.66 -27.14 22.52
CA TRP A 251 -6.49 -26.73 21.38
C TRP A 251 -5.64 -26.23 20.20
N LEU A 252 -4.61 -25.43 20.46
CA LEU A 252 -3.67 -24.93 19.46
C LEU A 252 -2.98 -26.09 18.72
N LEU A 253 -2.36 -27.02 19.46
CA LEU A 253 -1.68 -28.19 18.90
C LEU A 253 -2.60 -29.10 18.08
N ARG A 254 -3.87 -29.26 18.49
CA ARG A 254 -4.83 -30.10 17.77
C ARG A 254 -5.33 -29.46 16.48
N ASN A 255 -5.42 -28.13 16.43
CA ASN A 255 -6.10 -27.44 15.34
C ASN A 255 -5.16 -26.83 14.32
N TYR A 256 -3.91 -26.55 14.68
CA TYR A 256 -2.93 -25.86 13.85
C TYR A 256 -1.68 -26.72 13.65
N PRO A 257 -1.03 -26.66 12.47
CA PRO A 257 0.18 -27.43 12.19
C PRO A 257 1.40 -26.76 12.83
N ILE A 258 1.50 -26.82 14.15
CA ILE A 258 2.53 -26.16 14.97
C ILE A 258 3.07 -27.10 16.05
N ASP A 259 4.24 -26.78 16.60
CA ASP A 259 4.84 -27.47 17.73
C ASP A 259 4.47 -26.84 19.10
N GLU A 260 4.94 -27.45 20.19
CA GLU A 260 4.66 -27.02 21.56
C GLU A 260 5.26 -25.67 21.93
N ASN A 261 6.42 -25.34 21.36
CA ASN A 261 7.07 -24.05 21.60
C ASN A 261 6.24 -22.94 20.97
N VAL A 262 5.82 -23.12 19.72
CA VAL A 262 4.93 -22.18 19.02
C VAL A 262 3.61 -22.03 19.76
N ALA A 263 3.00 -23.13 20.21
CA ALA A 263 1.76 -23.08 20.98
C ALA A 263 1.91 -22.29 22.29
N SER A 264 3.05 -22.44 22.98
CA SER A 264 3.34 -21.72 24.22
C SER A 264 3.57 -20.24 23.97
N SER A 265 4.36 -19.87 22.95
CA SER A 265 4.59 -18.46 22.58
C SER A 265 3.30 -17.75 22.15
N ILE A 266 2.40 -18.41 21.41
CA ILE A 266 1.08 -17.84 21.08
C ILE A 266 0.28 -17.60 22.36
N TYR A 267 0.23 -18.60 23.25
CA TYR A 267 -0.53 -18.49 24.48
C TYR A 267 -0.04 -17.32 25.34
N GLU A 268 1.26 -17.22 25.57
CA GLU A 268 1.89 -16.15 26.35
C GLU A 268 1.61 -14.78 25.73
N TYR A 269 1.82 -14.64 24.42
CA TYR A 269 1.60 -13.37 23.73
C TYR A 269 0.15 -12.88 23.85
N PHE A 270 -0.82 -13.77 23.69
CA PHE A 270 -2.23 -13.41 23.84
C PHE A 270 -2.64 -13.22 25.30
N ARG A 271 -2.03 -13.95 26.23
CA ARG A 271 -2.25 -13.77 27.67
C ARG A 271 -1.78 -12.38 28.11
N GLU A 272 -0.57 -11.99 27.73
CA GLU A 272 -0.02 -10.65 27.98
C GLU A 272 -0.97 -9.58 27.44
N GLN A 273 -1.42 -9.72 26.19
CA GLN A 273 -2.39 -8.79 25.62
C GLN A 273 -3.66 -8.78 26.46
N TYR A 274 -4.30 -9.93 26.70
CA TYR A 274 -5.57 -10.04 27.42
C TYR A 274 -5.54 -9.43 28.82
N LEU A 275 -4.44 -9.60 29.55
CA LEU A 275 -4.27 -9.05 30.89
C LEU A 275 -4.04 -7.53 30.87
N TYR A 276 -3.34 -7.01 29.86
CA TYR A 276 -3.01 -5.60 29.77
C TYR A 276 -4.07 -4.75 29.05
N ALA A 277 -4.67 -5.27 27.98
CA ALA A 277 -5.59 -4.58 27.09
C ALA A 277 -6.57 -5.54 26.41
N GLU A 278 -7.63 -5.01 25.81
CA GLU A 278 -8.57 -5.86 25.08
C GLU A 278 -7.90 -6.50 23.85
N ILE A 279 -8.24 -7.77 23.55
CA ILE A 279 -7.87 -8.41 22.28
C ILE A 279 -8.82 -7.91 21.17
N PRO A 280 -8.31 -7.18 20.14
CA PRO A 280 -9.08 -6.83 18.96
C PRO A 280 -9.35 -8.06 18.10
N ASP A 281 -10.53 -8.14 17.50
CA ASP A 281 -11.01 -9.30 16.75
C ASP A 281 -11.92 -8.88 15.58
N GLU A 282 -12.59 -9.83 14.91
CA GLU A 282 -13.42 -9.54 13.73
C GLU A 282 -14.66 -8.68 14.01
N LYS A 283 -14.99 -8.42 15.28
CA LYS A 283 -16.13 -7.60 15.71
C LYS A 283 -15.72 -6.31 16.39
N THR A 284 -14.47 -6.16 16.81
CA THR A 284 -13.99 -4.98 17.52
C THR A 284 -12.74 -4.40 16.87
N LEU A 285 -12.85 -3.17 16.34
CA LEU A 285 -11.72 -2.31 16.01
C LEU A 285 -11.31 -1.55 17.28
N LEU A 286 -10.14 -1.89 17.82
CA LEU A 286 -9.59 -1.23 19.00
C LEU A 286 -8.73 -0.04 18.58
N ILE A 287 -9.04 1.12 19.15
CA ILE A 287 -8.25 2.35 19.05
C ILE A 287 -7.60 2.61 20.40
N GLU A 288 -6.29 2.47 20.47
CA GLU A 288 -5.51 2.61 21.69
C GLU A 288 -4.81 3.98 21.69
N GLU A 289 -5.16 4.85 22.63
CA GLU A 289 -4.41 6.07 22.93
C GLU A 289 -3.30 5.71 23.93
N THR A 290 -2.04 5.78 23.48
CA THR A 290 -0.90 5.28 24.23
C THR A 290 0.34 6.16 24.12
N TYR A 291 1.38 5.80 24.85
CA TYR A 291 2.67 6.47 24.85
C TYR A 291 3.80 5.46 24.63
N ASP A 292 4.89 5.90 24.03
CA ASP A 292 6.13 5.13 23.99
C ASP A 292 7.01 5.40 25.22
N LEU A 293 8.20 4.80 25.24
CA LEU A 293 9.19 4.95 26.32
C LEU A 293 9.72 6.39 26.47
N GLU A 294 9.63 7.20 25.41
CA GLU A 294 10.00 8.63 25.42
C GLU A 294 8.79 9.52 25.74
N GLY A 295 7.64 8.89 25.98
CA GLY A 295 6.34 9.48 26.29
C GLY A 295 5.69 10.21 25.10
N ARG A 296 6.08 9.95 23.86
CA ARG A 296 5.39 10.50 22.68
C ARG A 296 4.01 9.85 22.56
N LYS A 297 3.02 10.64 22.18
CA LYS A 297 1.61 10.22 22.16
C LYS A 297 1.25 9.59 20.81
N PHE A 298 0.73 8.36 20.85
CA PHE A 298 0.23 7.63 19.70
C PHE A 298 -1.27 7.38 19.80
N LEU A 299 -1.93 7.42 18.65
CA LEU A 299 -3.25 6.83 18.46
C LEU A 299 -3.07 5.60 17.57
N VAL A 300 -3.09 4.42 18.17
CA VAL A 300 -2.87 3.13 17.51
C VAL A 300 -4.21 2.53 17.11
N PHE A 301 -4.37 2.25 15.83
CA PHE A 301 -5.51 1.54 15.28
C PHE A 301 -5.11 0.09 15.08
N HIS A 302 -5.65 -0.81 15.91
CA HIS A 302 -5.45 -2.26 15.78
C HIS A 302 -6.31 -2.83 14.66
N SER A 303 -5.97 -2.47 13.43
CA SER A 303 -6.68 -2.81 12.20
C SER A 303 -5.96 -3.94 11.45
N LEU A 304 -6.31 -5.19 11.75
CA LEU A 304 -5.72 -6.36 11.09
C LEU A 304 -6.39 -6.64 9.73
N PHE A 305 -6.29 -5.71 8.79
CA PHE A 305 -6.86 -5.83 7.44
C PHE A 305 -5.80 -5.98 6.35
N GLY A 306 -4.52 -6.04 6.72
CA GLY A 306 -3.39 -6.08 5.79
C GLY A 306 -2.96 -4.68 5.35
N ARG A 307 -1.67 -4.55 5.01
CA ARG A 307 -1.02 -3.24 4.87
C ARG A 307 -1.63 -2.35 3.81
N ARG A 308 -2.10 -2.87 2.67
CA ARG A 308 -2.70 -2.04 1.59
C ARG A 308 -4.01 -1.39 2.03
N THR A 309 -4.85 -2.13 2.76
CA THR A 309 -6.09 -1.60 3.33
C THR A 309 -5.80 -0.63 4.47
N ASN A 310 -4.82 -0.96 5.33
CA ASN A 310 -4.40 -0.08 6.41
C ASN A 310 -3.79 1.22 5.91
N ASP A 311 -2.99 1.19 4.84
CA ASP A 311 -2.40 2.39 4.24
C ASP A 311 -3.52 3.33 3.75
N ALA A 312 -4.53 2.80 3.06
CA ALA A 312 -5.71 3.55 2.64
C ALA A 312 -6.45 4.20 3.83
N LEU A 313 -6.82 3.40 4.84
CA LEU A 313 -7.53 3.88 6.03
C LEU A 313 -6.71 4.93 6.77
N SER A 314 -5.41 4.69 6.94
CA SER A 314 -4.50 5.57 7.67
C SER A 314 -4.38 6.95 7.02
N ARG A 315 -4.35 7.03 5.68
CA ARG A 315 -4.25 8.30 4.95
C ARG A 315 -5.52 9.13 5.06
N ALA A 316 -6.67 8.48 4.92
CA ALA A 316 -7.96 9.14 5.09
C ALA A 316 -8.12 9.66 6.53
N ILE A 317 -7.82 8.82 7.52
CA ILE A 317 -7.91 9.19 8.94
C ILE A 317 -6.89 10.28 9.29
N ALA A 318 -5.66 10.19 8.81
CA ALA A 318 -4.63 11.21 9.04
C ALA A 318 -5.04 12.57 8.47
N LEU A 319 -5.64 12.61 7.27
CA LEU A 319 -6.18 13.83 6.70
C LEU A 319 -7.28 14.43 7.58
N LEU A 320 -8.22 13.61 8.06
CA LEU A 320 -9.29 14.05 8.95
C LEU A 320 -8.76 14.56 10.28
N ILE A 321 -7.82 13.84 10.91
CA ILE A 321 -7.18 14.26 12.16
C ILE A 321 -6.43 15.57 11.95
N SER A 322 -5.61 15.68 10.90
CA SER A 322 -4.85 16.90 10.60
C SER A 322 -5.76 18.12 10.44
N ASN A 323 -6.91 17.97 9.79
CA ASN A 323 -7.91 19.02 9.67
C ASN A 323 -8.58 19.36 11.01
N MET A 324 -8.84 18.37 11.87
CA MET A 324 -9.45 18.57 13.19
C MET A 324 -8.51 19.31 14.15
N ILE A 325 -7.22 18.97 14.17
CA ILE A 325 -6.25 19.56 15.10
C ILE A 325 -5.45 20.73 14.50
N LYS A 326 -5.67 21.04 13.20
CA LYS A 326 -4.94 22.03 12.40
C LYS A 326 -3.41 21.86 12.47
N HIS A 327 -2.95 20.61 12.39
CA HIS A 327 -1.53 20.26 12.46
C HIS A 327 -1.24 19.04 11.59
N SER A 328 -0.06 18.99 10.99
CA SER A 328 0.40 17.77 10.30
C SER A 328 0.58 16.64 11.31
N VAL A 329 0.15 15.44 10.93
CA VAL A 329 0.37 14.22 11.70
C VAL A 329 1.25 13.25 10.93
N ARG A 330 1.99 12.43 11.66
CA ARG A 330 2.82 11.37 11.09
C ARG A 330 2.10 10.04 11.24
N VAL A 331 2.24 9.19 10.23
CA VAL A 331 1.53 7.91 10.13
C VAL A 331 2.56 6.81 9.98
N ILE A 332 2.43 5.76 10.79
CA ILE A 332 3.20 4.52 10.67
C ILE A 332 2.21 3.42 10.32
N VAL A 333 2.51 2.61 9.31
CA VAL A 333 1.59 1.58 8.79
C VAL A 333 2.27 0.22 8.79
N SER A 334 1.55 -0.79 9.25
CA SER A 334 1.95 -2.19 9.22
C SER A 334 0.81 -3.08 8.70
N ASP A 335 1.08 -4.38 8.61
CA ASP A 335 0.06 -5.39 8.29
C ASP A 335 -1.01 -5.53 9.39
N ASN A 336 -0.65 -5.22 10.64
CA ASN A 336 -1.48 -5.44 11.83
C ASN A 336 -2.26 -4.21 12.28
N GLY A 337 -1.94 -3.05 11.71
CA GLY A 337 -2.58 -1.79 12.04
C GLY A 337 -1.76 -0.59 11.60
N PHE A 338 -2.19 0.60 12.01
CA PHE A 338 -1.45 1.83 11.79
C PHE A 338 -1.51 2.72 13.03
N ALA A 339 -0.46 3.51 13.25
CA ALA A 339 -0.35 4.43 14.36
C ALA A 339 -0.22 5.85 13.84
N ILE A 340 -0.88 6.78 14.51
CA ILE A 340 -0.80 8.20 14.19
C ILE A 340 -0.14 8.90 15.37
N LEU A 341 0.98 9.58 15.10
CA LEU A 341 1.65 10.38 16.12
C LEU A 341 0.90 11.70 16.30
N ILE A 342 0.43 11.93 17.53
CA ILE A 342 -0.32 13.13 17.90
C ILE A 342 0.58 14.04 18.72
N PRO A 343 0.65 15.35 18.41
CA PRO A 343 1.35 16.31 19.28
C PRO A 343 0.79 16.25 20.71
N ARG A 344 1.65 16.18 21.72
CA ARG A 344 1.26 16.02 23.15
C ARG A 344 0.20 17.02 23.61
N THR A 345 0.22 18.24 23.06
CA THR A 345 -0.70 19.34 23.40
C THR A 345 -2.10 19.19 22.78
N LYS A 346 -2.30 18.21 21.89
CA LYS A 346 -3.55 18.02 21.15
C LYS A 346 -4.30 16.78 21.63
N LYS A 347 -5.62 16.89 21.64
CA LYS A 347 -6.55 15.77 21.88
C LYS A 347 -7.35 15.52 20.62
N VAL A 348 -7.64 14.24 20.34
CA VAL A 348 -8.46 13.81 19.21
C VAL A 348 -9.73 13.19 19.76
N ASN A 349 -10.88 13.74 19.38
CA ASN A 349 -12.17 13.10 19.64
C ASN A 349 -12.36 11.97 18.62
N VAL A 350 -12.26 10.72 19.08
CA VAL A 350 -12.32 9.51 18.23
C VAL A 350 -13.72 9.28 17.69
N GLU A 351 -14.77 9.51 18.47
CA GLU A 351 -16.16 9.34 18.04
C GLU A 351 -16.46 10.25 16.84
N ARG A 352 -16.18 11.55 16.98
CA ARG A 352 -16.34 12.53 15.91
C ARG A 352 -15.47 12.23 14.69
N LEU A 353 -14.27 11.68 14.90
CA LEU A 353 -13.39 11.25 13.81
C LEU A 353 -14.02 10.11 13.01
N MET A 354 -14.56 9.09 13.70
CA MET A 354 -15.19 7.94 13.06
C MET A 354 -16.50 8.32 12.37
N GLU A 355 -17.30 9.20 12.96
CA GLU A 355 -18.49 9.79 12.31
C GLU A 355 -18.10 10.47 10.99
N LYS A 356 -17.12 11.38 11.03
CA LYS A 356 -16.64 12.06 9.81
C LYS A 356 -16.13 11.08 8.75
N LEU A 357 -15.39 10.05 9.16
CA LEU A 357 -14.91 9.01 8.25
C LEU A 357 -16.08 8.30 7.57
N CYS A 358 -17.12 7.95 8.32
CA CYS A 358 -18.32 7.31 7.80
C CYS A 358 -19.08 8.21 6.82
N PHE A 359 -19.24 9.51 7.09
CA PHE A 359 -19.96 10.41 6.18
C PHE A 359 -19.14 10.86 4.96
N SER A 360 -17.84 10.57 4.93
CA SER A 360 -16.97 11.00 3.83
C SER A 360 -16.91 10.00 2.68
N ASN A 361 -16.64 10.50 1.47
CA ASN A 361 -16.26 9.68 0.33
C ASN A 361 -14.78 9.27 0.44
N MET A 362 -14.51 7.98 0.52
CA MET A 362 -13.15 7.44 0.70
C MET A 362 -12.24 7.78 -0.48
N GLU A 363 -12.76 7.69 -1.72
CA GLU A 363 -12.02 8.03 -2.93
C GLU A 363 -11.57 9.49 -2.90
N GLU A 364 -12.48 10.41 -2.55
CA GLU A 364 -12.16 11.84 -2.47
C GLU A 364 -11.13 12.16 -1.38
N LEU A 365 -11.26 11.55 -0.19
CA LEU A 365 -10.29 11.73 0.89
C LEU A 365 -8.90 11.26 0.46
N LEU A 366 -8.82 10.09 -0.18
CA LEU A 366 -7.57 9.57 -0.68
C LEU A 366 -6.99 10.45 -1.78
N LYS A 367 -7.78 10.85 -2.79
CA LYS A 367 -7.36 11.78 -3.84
C LYS A 367 -6.80 13.08 -3.25
N LYS A 368 -7.48 13.68 -2.27
CA LYS A 368 -7.00 14.88 -1.55
C LYS A 368 -5.67 14.62 -0.83
N SER A 369 -5.52 13.46 -0.19
CA SER A 369 -4.28 13.09 0.53
C SER A 369 -3.08 12.79 -0.37
N LEU A 370 -3.33 12.53 -1.66
CA LEU A 370 -2.33 12.20 -2.68
C LEU A 370 -1.82 13.42 -3.44
N LYS A 371 -2.59 14.52 -3.47
CA LYS A 371 -2.18 15.75 -4.17
C LYS A 371 -0.79 16.17 -3.70
N ARG A 372 0.09 16.46 -4.66
CA ARG A 372 1.48 16.92 -4.46
C ARG A 372 2.43 15.90 -3.78
N THR A 373 2.04 14.64 -3.63
CA THR A 373 2.94 13.57 -3.12
C THR A 373 3.89 13.07 -4.20
N GLU A 374 4.96 12.35 -3.82
CA GLU A 374 5.80 11.67 -4.81
C GLU A 374 5.08 10.47 -5.44
N LEU A 375 4.24 9.75 -4.69
CA LEU A 375 3.45 8.61 -5.19
C LEU A 375 2.70 8.95 -6.49
N ILE A 376 1.93 10.05 -6.51
CA ILE A 376 1.18 10.45 -7.71
C ILE A 376 2.11 10.77 -8.89
N LYS A 377 3.24 11.44 -8.65
CA LYS A 377 4.18 11.83 -9.72
C LYS A 377 4.89 10.64 -10.34
N ARG A 378 5.20 9.59 -9.57
CA ARG A 378 5.86 8.38 -10.06
C ARG A 378 4.90 7.45 -10.76
N ARG A 379 3.71 7.23 -10.18
CA ARG A 379 2.66 6.42 -10.80
C ARG A 379 2.16 7.04 -12.10
N PHE A 380 2.05 8.37 -12.14
CA PHE A 380 1.75 9.07 -13.39
C PHE A 380 2.82 8.83 -14.45
N ARG A 381 4.11 8.84 -14.10
CA ARG A 381 5.19 8.49 -15.05
C ARG A 381 4.99 7.07 -15.61
N HIS A 382 4.65 6.10 -14.76
CA HIS A 382 4.40 4.72 -15.21
C HIS A 382 3.23 4.64 -16.19
N CYS A 383 2.08 5.24 -15.84
CA CYS A 383 0.90 5.30 -16.70
C CYS A 383 1.18 6.06 -18.00
N ALA A 384 1.87 7.20 -17.93
CA ALA A 384 2.26 8.00 -19.08
C ALA A 384 3.18 7.24 -20.04
N ALA A 385 4.13 6.46 -19.50
CA ALA A 385 5.01 5.62 -20.30
C ALA A 385 4.24 4.48 -20.99
N ARG A 386 3.33 3.81 -20.26
CA ARG A 386 2.51 2.72 -20.82
C ARG A 386 1.47 3.20 -21.84
N SER A 387 1.01 4.44 -21.73
CA SER A 387 -0.01 5.03 -22.62
C SER A 387 0.56 5.82 -23.80
N PHE A 388 1.88 5.77 -24.04
CA PHE A 388 2.60 6.55 -25.06
C PHE A 388 2.54 8.08 -24.90
N LEU A 389 2.12 8.58 -23.73
CA LEU A 389 2.17 10.00 -23.39
C LEU A 389 3.63 10.44 -23.30
N VAL A 390 4.44 9.60 -22.63
CA VAL A 390 5.90 9.71 -22.60
C VAL A 390 6.49 8.48 -23.26
N LEU A 391 7.45 8.66 -24.15
CA LEU A 391 8.12 7.54 -24.80
C LEU A 391 9.32 7.07 -23.97
N ARG A 392 9.52 5.75 -23.92
CA ARG A 392 10.72 5.09 -23.38
C ARG A 392 11.83 5.04 -24.42
N ASN A 393 11.47 4.91 -25.70
CA ASN A 393 12.36 4.81 -26.84
C ASN A 393 11.84 5.68 -27.99
N TYR A 394 12.74 6.45 -28.61
CA TYR A 394 12.41 7.30 -29.74
C TYR A 394 13.54 7.33 -30.76
N LYS A 395 13.21 7.08 -32.04
CA LYS A 395 14.16 7.05 -33.17
C LYS A 395 15.42 6.21 -32.88
N GLY A 396 15.25 5.02 -32.29
CA GLY A 396 16.34 4.10 -31.97
C GLY A 396 17.11 4.40 -30.68
N HIS A 397 16.78 5.48 -29.97
CA HIS A 397 17.45 5.83 -28.71
C HIS A 397 16.55 5.61 -27.50
N LYS A 398 17.13 5.05 -26.42
CA LYS A 398 16.47 4.93 -25.11
C LYS A 398 16.46 6.28 -24.40
N ILE A 399 15.28 6.72 -23.98
CA ILE A 399 15.07 7.93 -23.19
C ILE A 399 15.33 7.58 -21.73
N SER A 400 16.24 8.30 -21.08
CA SER A 400 16.58 8.06 -19.68
C SER A 400 15.38 8.26 -18.74
N VAL A 401 15.28 7.45 -17.69
CA VAL A 401 14.18 7.50 -16.73
C VAL A 401 14.07 8.88 -16.06
N ASN A 402 15.20 9.56 -15.84
CA ASN A 402 15.20 10.95 -15.35
C ASN A 402 14.52 11.93 -16.32
N LYS A 403 14.80 11.81 -17.63
CA LYS A 403 14.14 12.64 -18.64
C LYS A 403 12.65 12.31 -18.73
N GLN A 404 12.29 11.02 -18.65
CA GLN A 404 10.89 10.60 -18.58
C GLN A 404 10.19 11.24 -17.37
N GLN A 405 10.78 11.20 -16.17
CA GLN A 405 10.19 11.78 -14.97
C GLN A 405 10.01 13.29 -15.05
N LEU A 406 11.00 14.03 -15.53
CA LEU A 406 10.90 15.48 -15.67
C LEU A 406 9.78 15.85 -16.67
N SER A 407 9.71 15.13 -17.80
CA SER A 407 8.64 15.31 -18.79
C SER A 407 7.27 14.95 -18.21
N SER A 408 7.13 13.82 -17.52
CA SER A 408 5.88 13.41 -16.88
C SER A 408 5.40 14.39 -15.82
N GLN A 409 6.31 15.04 -15.06
CA GLN A 409 5.91 16.05 -14.07
C GLN A 409 5.35 17.31 -14.71
N THR A 410 5.90 17.75 -15.85
CA THR A 410 5.32 18.85 -16.62
C THR A 410 3.98 18.45 -17.21
N LEU A 411 3.91 17.28 -17.83
CA LEU A 411 2.70 16.77 -18.48
C LEU A 411 1.57 16.51 -17.49
N LEU A 412 1.86 16.12 -16.25
CA LEU A 412 0.84 15.96 -15.22
C LEU A 412 0.07 17.26 -15.01
N LYS A 413 0.76 18.40 -14.92
CA LYS A 413 0.12 19.71 -14.74
C LYS A 413 -0.74 20.09 -15.94
N VAL A 414 -0.20 19.91 -17.15
CA VAL A 414 -0.93 20.20 -18.39
C VAL A 414 -2.18 19.33 -18.50
N CYS A 415 -2.07 18.03 -18.22
CA CYS A 415 -3.23 17.14 -18.24
C CYS A 415 -4.27 17.53 -17.18
N GLU A 416 -3.86 17.97 -15.98
CA GLU A 416 -4.77 18.44 -14.93
C GLU A 416 -5.51 19.73 -15.32
N GLU A 417 -4.88 20.60 -16.12
CA GLU A 417 -5.48 21.85 -16.63
C GLU A 417 -6.46 21.61 -17.78
N VAL A 418 -6.16 20.64 -18.65
CA VAL A 418 -6.95 20.33 -19.84
C VAL A 418 -8.24 19.55 -19.52
N ASP A 419 -8.12 18.51 -18.69
CA ASP A 419 -9.27 17.67 -18.30
C ASP A 419 -8.95 16.96 -16.98
N GLU A 420 -9.70 17.27 -15.92
CA GLU A 420 -9.54 16.61 -14.62
C GLU A 420 -9.78 15.08 -14.71
N ASN A 421 -10.51 14.63 -15.74
CA ASN A 421 -10.77 13.23 -16.05
C ASN A 421 -9.95 12.71 -17.24
N PHE A 422 -8.82 13.36 -17.57
CA PHE A 422 -7.93 12.91 -18.63
C PHE A 422 -7.57 11.42 -18.45
N PRO A 423 -7.66 10.57 -19.51
CA PRO A 423 -7.56 9.12 -19.36
C PRO A 423 -6.34 8.62 -18.56
N VAL A 424 -5.19 9.25 -18.75
CA VAL A 424 -3.95 8.88 -18.05
C VAL A 424 -3.97 9.30 -16.57
N ILE A 425 -4.58 10.44 -16.24
CA ILE A 425 -4.76 10.89 -14.85
C ILE A 425 -5.74 9.95 -14.14
N TRP A 426 -6.88 9.68 -14.78
CA TRP A 426 -7.88 8.76 -14.24
C TRP A 426 -7.28 7.38 -13.96
N GLU A 427 -6.50 6.86 -14.92
CA GLU A 427 -5.81 5.58 -14.77
C GLU A 427 -4.77 5.59 -13.65
N THR A 428 -4.09 6.71 -13.46
CA THR A 428 -3.10 6.89 -12.38
C THR A 428 -3.79 6.84 -11.01
N TYR A 429 -4.90 7.54 -10.84
CA TYR A 429 -5.67 7.45 -9.59
C TYR A 429 -6.23 6.05 -9.37
N ARG A 430 -6.76 5.41 -10.41
CA ARG A 430 -7.22 4.03 -10.35
C ARG A 430 -6.09 3.08 -9.93
N GLU A 431 -4.87 3.23 -10.44
CA GLU A 431 -3.69 2.43 -10.03
C GLU A 431 -3.38 2.62 -8.55
N ILE A 432 -3.33 3.87 -8.10
CA ILE A 432 -2.97 4.16 -6.71
C ILE A 432 -4.04 3.63 -5.76
N LEU A 433 -5.31 3.87 -6.06
CA LEU A 433 -6.42 3.53 -5.18
C LEU A 433 -6.69 2.01 -5.13
N GLU A 434 -6.56 1.32 -6.27
CA GLU A 434 -6.88 -0.10 -6.37
C GLU A 434 -5.66 -1.04 -6.27
N ASP A 435 -4.48 -0.65 -6.75
CA ASP A 435 -3.31 -1.55 -6.86
C ASP A 435 -2.25 -1.25 -5.80
N VAL A 436 -2.00 0.02 -5.48
CA VAL A 436 -1.09 0.40 -4.37
C VAL A 436 -1.82 0.27 -3.05
N PHE A 437 -2.98 0.90 -2.94
CA PHE A 437 -3.90 0.75 -1.83
C PHE A 437 -4.87 -0.40 -2.08
N ASP A 438 -5.82 -0.59 -1.17
CA ASP A 438 -6.96 -1.47 -1.37
C ASP A 438 -8.23 -0.73 -0.95
N ILE A 439 -8.64 0.23 -1.80
CA ILE A 439 -9.80 1.08 -1.52
C ILE A 439 -11.08 0.25 -1.35
N LYS A 440 -11.26 -0.81 -2.14
CA LYS A 440 -12.45 -1.67 -2.09
C LYS A 440 -12.62 -2.31 -0.72
N ASN A 441 -11.56 -2.88 -0.17
CA ASN A 441 -11.62 -3.46 1.17
C ASN A 441 -11.63 -2.38 2.28
N ALA A 442 -11.02 -1.21 2.06
CA ALA A 442 -11.12 -0.10 3.01
C ALA A 442 -12.56 0.42 3.14
N GLU A 443 -13.26 0.62 2.03
CA GLU A 443 -14.68 0.97 2.00
C GLU A 443 -15.55 -0.10 2.64
N LYS A 444 -15.22 -1.38 2.41
CA LYS A 444 -15.88 -2.51 3.07
C LYS A 444 -15.76 -2.43 4.59
N VAL A 445 -14.57 -2.10 5.11
CA VAL A 445 -14.34 -1.90 6.55
C VAL A 445 -15.17 -0.71 7.07
N ILE A 446 -15.17 0.42 6.37
CA ILE A 446 -16.01 1.59 6.74
C ILE A 446 -17.50 1.20 6.77
N ASN A 447 -17.97 0.43 5.79
CA ASN A 447 -19.35 -0.06 5.76
C ASN A 447 -19.67 -1.04 6.90
N TRP A 448 -18.69 -1.83 7.35
CA TRP A 448 -18.87 -2.65 8.56
C TRP A 448 -19.00 -1.81 9.83
N ILE A 449 -18.29 -0.69 9.92
CA ILE A 449 -18.41 0.26 11.02
C ILE A 449 -19.79 0.93 10.99
N LYS A 450 -20.19 1.47 9.82
CA LYS A 450 -21.50 2.12 9.61
C LYS A 450 -22.68 1.24 10.04
N ASN A 451 -22.64 -0.03 9.64
CA ASN A 451 -23.73 -0.96 9.88
C ASN A 451 -23.61 -1.69 11.23
N GLY A 452 -22.70 -1.27 12.11
CA GLY A 452 -22.50 -1.85 13.45
C GLY A 452 -21.93 -3.27 13.47
N LYS A 453 -21.47 -3.81 12.32
CA LYS A 453 -20.81 -5.12 12.23
C LYS A 453 -19.43 -5.12 12.88
N LEU A 454 -18.73 -3.98 12.80
CA LEU A 454 -17.44 -3.73 13.44
C LEU A 454 -17.59 -2.59 14.44
N LYS A 455 -17.57 -2.92 15.74
CA LYS A 455 -17.66 -1.95 16.82
C LYS A 455 -16.31 -1.27 17.01
N VAL A 456 -16.32 0.06 17.11
CA VAL A 456 -15.12 0.83 17.43
C VAL A 456 -15.07 1.03 18.94
N LYS A 457 -13.96 0.65 19.57
CA LYS A 457 -13.74 0.89 21.00
C LYS A 457 -12.44 1.66 21.21
N LYS A 458 -12.52 2.74 21.99
CA LYS A 458 -11.34 3.48 22.44
C LYS A 458 -10.88 2.97 23.80
N ILE A 459 -9.59 2.75 23.96
CA ILE A 459 -8.94 2.55 25.26
C ILE A 459 -7.77 3.53 25.41
N SER A 460 -7.33 3.74 26.65
CA SER A 460 -6.12 4.50 26.96
C SER A 460 -5.18 3.62 27.76
N THR A 461 -3.92 3.56 27.36
CA THR A 461 -2.86 2.80 28.04
C THR A 461 -1.70 3.74 28.38
N ILE A 462 -0.97 3.42 29.45
CA ILE A 462 0.18 4.23 29.87
C ILE A 462 1.38 3.97 28.95
N ILE A 463 1.52 2.71 28.49
CA ILE A 463 2.49 2.32 27.48
C ILE A 463 1.81 1.43 26.42
N ALA A 464 2.44 1.32 25.25
CA ALA A 464 1.98 0.50 24.16
C ALA A 464 1.60 -0.93 24.61
N SER A 465 0.42 -1.43 24.22
CA SER A 465 0.05 -2.82 24.46
C SER A 465 0.94 -3.81 23.69
N PRO A 466 1.01 -5.11 24.10
CA PRO A 466 1.76 -6.13 23.38
C PRO A 466 1.49 -6.20 21.86
N PHE A 467 0.25 -5.95 21.44
CA PHE A 467 -0.13 -5.92 20.01
C PHE A 467 0.32 -4.63 19.29
N ALA A 468 0.61 -3.55 20.02
CA ALA A 468 1.08 -2.28 19.49
C ALA A 468 2.62 -2.19 19.40
N HIS A 469 3.37 -3.06 20.10
CA HIS A 469 4.83 -2.99 20.19
C HIS A 469 5.54 -2.90 18.83
N ASN A 470 5.30 -3.87 17.94
CA ASN A 470 5.93 -3.90 16.62
C ASN A 470 5.61 -2.64 15.82
N LEU A 471 4.37 -2.15 15.91
CA LEU A 471 3.92 -0.98 15.18
C LEU A 471 4.54 0.33 15.70
N ILE A 472 4.65 0.49 17.02
CA ILE A 472 5.29 1.67 17.61
C ILE A 472 6.78 1.64 17.32
N ILE A 473 7.46 0.50 17.51
CA ILE A 473 8.88 0.36 17.22
C ILE A 473 9.20 0.62 15.74
N LEU A 474 8.33 0.22 14.80
CA LEU A 474 8.48 0.59 13.38
C LEU A 474 8.55 2.11 13.17
N GLY A 475 7.91 2.90 14.04
CA GLY A 475 7.99 4.35 14.09
C GLY A 475 9.11 4.91 14.96
N GLU A 476 9.97 4.05 15.51
CA GLU A 476 11.10 4.45 16.35
C GLU A 476 12.47 4.00 15.83
N SER A 477 12.54 2.99 14.97
CA SER A 477 13.80 2.29 14.71
C SER A 477 14.16 2.26 13.23
N ASP A 478 15.35 2.77 12.92
CA ASP A 478 16.26 2.13 11.96
C ASP A 478 17.74 2.58 12.09
N VAL A 479 18.11 3.41 13.08
CA VAL A 479 19.53 3.73 13.36
C VAL A 479 20.19 2.64 14.21
N ILE A 480 19.53 1.50 14.35
CA ILE A 480 19.69 0.69 15.54
C ILE A 480 19.87 -0.75 15.07
N LEU A 481 21.03 -1.35 15.39
CA LEU A 481 21.34 -2.76 15.16
C LEU A 481 20.18 -3.64 15.64
N MET A 482 19.98 -4.83 15.05
CA MET A 482 18.94 -5.79 15.49
C MET A 482 18.91 -6.00 17.02
N GLU A 483 20.09 -5.91 17.66
CA GLU A 483 20.27 -6.02 19.11
C GLU A 483 19.46 -5.00 19.93
N ASP A 484 19.40 -3.76 19.48
CA ASP A 484 18.76 -2.68 20.23
C ASP A 484 17.24 -2.61 19.96
N ARG A 485 16.75 -3.10 18.79
CA ARG A 485 15.31 -3.39 18.61
C ARG A 485 14.85 -4.42 19.63
N LYS A 486 15.64 -5.47 19.83
CA LYS A 486 15.37 -6.50 20.83
C LYS A 486 15.38 -5.91 22.24
N LYS A 487 16.36 -5.05 22.57
CA LYS A 487 16.40 -4.34 23.87
C LYS A 487 15.14 -3.49 24.11
N ARG A 488 14.65 -2.75 23.11
CA ARG A 488 13.41 -1.95 23.28
C ARG A 488 12.17 -2.81 23.41
N LEU A 489 12.05 -3.88 22.62
CA LEU A 489 10.97 -4.86 22.79
C LEU A 489 10.98 -5.47 24.20
N LEU A 490 12.16 -5.80 24.72
CA LEU A 490 12.34 -6.29 26.08
C LEU A 490 11.95 -5.22 27.11
N ALA A 491 12.36 -3.97 26.95
CA ALA A 491 12.00 -2.89 27.88
C ALA A 491 10.47 -2.63 27.92
N LEU A 492 9.81 -2.59 26.76
CA LEU A 492 8.35 -2.50 26.67
C LEU A 492 7.68 -3.70 27.35
N TYR A 493 8.18 -4.90 27.08
CA TYR A 493 7.69 -6.14 27.67
C TYR A 493 7.84 -6.16 29.20
N GLU A 494 9.02 -5.82 29.73
CA GLU A 494 9.28 -5.75 31.16
C GLU A 494 8.35 -4.76 31.87
N GLU A 495 8.11 -3.59 31.26
CA GLU A 495 7.20 -2.58 31.82
C GLU A 495 5.74 -3.07 31.87
N ILE A 496 5.28 -3.80 30.84
CA ILE A 496 3.96 -4.45 30.88
C ILE A 496 3.91 -5.53 31.93
N MET A 497 4.95 -6.37 32.03
CA MET A 497 4.95 -7.49 32.98
C MET A 497 4.95 -7.01 34.43
N ARG A 498 5.63 -5.89 34.75
CA ARG A 498 5.51 -5.25 36.06
C ARG A 498 4.05 -4.88 36.34
N ARG A 499 3.39 -4.20 35.40
CA ARG A 499 2.00 -3.75 35.55
C ARG A 499 0.93 -4.84 35.51
N ILE A 500 1.24 -6.02 34.96
CA ILE A 500 0.36 -7.19 35.05
C ILE A 500 0.48 -7.85 36.43
N SER A 501 1.63 -7.69 37.09
CA SER A 501 1.92 -8.30 38.39
C SER A 501 1.48 -7.43 39.57
N ASP A 502 1.44 -6.11 39.39
CA ASP A 502 0.80 -5.13 40.28
C ASP A 502 -0.73 -5.17 40.15
#